data_AF-A0A3N2M9S2-F1
#
_entry.id   AF-A0A3N2M9S2-F1
#
_cell.length_a   1.000
_cell.length_b   1.000
_cell.length_c   1.000
_cell.angle_alpha   90.00
_cell.angle_beta   90.00
_cell.angle_gamma   90.00
#
_symmetry.space_group_name_H-M   'P 1'
#
loop_
_entity.id
_entity.type
_entity.pdbx_description
1 polymer ?
#
loop_
_entity_poly.entity_id
_entity_poly.type
_entity_poly.pdbx_seq_one_letter_code
_entity_poly.pdbx_strand_id
1 'polypeptide(L)'
;MKYPKISNYPSFDMLSGYQGQMAELDSIRVREMMQNQELNIDKIQFTPPHLESTTLFTGIQVKQREPMQERDLSTEEFLNLFERKESLKMAYIPHFITQCVVYYLDLLVAYARDNRLSEYKKQTRRLKEIRKEYMDSLEKEMPPKVFQKFLAQRDEYLESCGGNLTLMFFTFGNQILKYHGRVKHESVFCYANIIIAFIDYVEDFDRQVNKRIAEKLGMPCRNHGDARLTAIKSVCMGIKNQYPIEPNDQTKLCVSVMANKASAMINAML
;
A
#
# COMPACT_ATOMS: atom_id res chain seq x y z
N MET A 1 -15.48 2.61 -18.59
CA MET A 1 -15.45 2.91 -17.15
C MET A 1 -14.11 3.55 -16.82
N LYS A 2 -14.09 4.85 -16.48
CA LYS A 2 -12.90 5.53 -15.97
C LYS A 2 -12.97 5.42 -14.44
N TYR A 3 -12.06 4.65 -13.85
CA TYR A 3 -11.91 4.62 -12.40
C TYR A 3 -11.21 5.92 -11.94
N PRO A 4 -11.64 6.54 -10.83
CA PRO A 4 -10.95 7.70 -10.27
C PRO A 4 -9.51 7.32 -9.88
N LYS A 5 -8.56 8.22 -10.14
CA LYS A 5 -7.18 8.10 -9.67
C LYS A 5 -7.18 8.22 -8.14
N ILE A 6 -6.90 7.13 -7.45
CA ILE A 6 -6.72 7.11 -6.00
C ILE A 6 -5.29 6.61 -5.77
N SER A 7 -4.33 7.54 -5.79
CA SER A 7 -3.02 7.32 -5.19
C SER A 7 -3.06 8.03 -3.85
N ASN A 8 -3.31 7.27 -2.79
CA ASN A 8 -3.42 7.80 -1.43
C ASN A 8 -2.08 7.80 -0.68
N TYR A 9 -0.98 7.53 -1.39
CA TYR A 9 0.37 7.65 -0.83
C TYR A 9 1.01 8.96 -1.29
N PRO A 10 1.65 9.72 -0.38
CA PRO A 10 2.43 10.90 -0.77
C PRO A 10 3.42 10.50 -1.85
N SER A 11 3.49 11.30 -2.91
CA SER A 11 4.30 11.01 -4.09
C SER A 11 5.77 10.73 -3.72
N PHE A 12 6.47 9.94 -4.54
CA PHE A 12 7.89 9.60 -4.38
C PHE A 12 8.84 10.82 -4.30
N ASP A 13 8.33 12.04 -4.55
CA ASP A 13 9.05 13.31 -4.44
C ASP A 13 9.49 13.66 -3.00
N MET A 14 9.21 12.82 -2.00
CA MET A 14 9.65 13.05 -0.62
C MET A 14 11.19 13.10 -0.49
N LEU A 15 11.95 12.30 -1.26
CA LEU A 15 13.42 12.31 -1.14
C LEU A 15 14.06 13.57 -1.78
N SER A 16 13.51 14.06 -2.88
CA SER A 16 13.90 15.30 -3.57
C SER A 16 13.40 16.54 -2.84
N GLY A 17 12.15 16.53 -2.36
CA GLY A 17 11.54 17.59 -1.59
C GLY A 17 12.28 17.87 -0.28
N TYR A 18 12.76 16.84 0.43
CA TYR A 18 13.58 17.04 1.63
C TYR A 18 15.00 17.57 1.35
N GLN A 19 15.59 17.26 0.18
CA GLN A 19 16.89 17.82 -0.22
C GLN A 19 16.76 19.28 -0.67
N GLY A 20 15.63 19.66 -1.28
CA GLY A 20 15.30 21.05 -1.63
C GLY A 20 14.91 21.91 -0.41
N GLN A 21 14.10 21.36 0.50
CA GLN A 21 13.61 22.09 1.68
C GLN A 21 14.73 22.50 2.63
N MET A 22 15.83 21.74 2.76
CA MET A 22 16.98 22.16 3.58
C MET A 22 17.77 23.32 2.98
N ALA A 23 17.77 23.48 1.65
CA ALA A 23 18.41 24.62 0.99
C ALA A 23 17.52 25.89 1.04
N GLU A 24 16.20 25.71 1.05
CA GLU A 24 15.24 26.81 1.12
C GLU A 24 14.94 27.28 2.56
N LEU A 25 14.89 26.38 3.55
CA LEU A 25 14.58 26.71 4.95
C LEU A 25 15.63 27.62 5.60
N ASP A 26 16.90 27.54 5.22
CA ASP A 26 17.93 28.48 5.68
C ASP A 26 17.81 29.88 5.04
N SER A 27 17.22 29.97 3.84
CA SER A 27 17.01 31.24 3.12
C SER A 27 15.69 31.93 3.47
N ILE A 28 14.65 31.14 3.80
CA ILE A 28 13.31 31.62 4.15
C ILE A 28 13.29 32.14 5.59
N ARG A 29 13.96 31.46 6.55
CA ARG A 29 14.05 31.94 7.94
C ARG A 29 14.73 33.30 8.08
N VAL A 30 15.72 33.60 7.24
CA VAL A 30 16.41 34.90 7.23
C VAL A 30 15.56 35.98 6.55
N ARG A 31 14.70 35.65 5.59
CA ARG A 31 13.76 36.60 4.95
C ARG A 31 12.52 36.89 5.78
N GLU A 32 11.93 35.89 6.43
CA GLU A 32 10.72 36.05 7.24
C GLU A 32 10.98 36.81 8.55
N MET A 33 12.20 36.74 9.10
CA MET A 33 12.61 37.56 10.25
C MET A 33 12.78 39.05 9.91
N MET A 34 12.82 39.43 8.62
CA MET A 34 13.04 40.82 8.20
C MET A 34 11.80 41.55 7.66
N GLN A 35 10.63 40.92 7.50
CA GLN A 35 9.60 41.52 6.65
C GLN A 35 8.21 41.88 7.16
N ASN A 36 7.60 41.37 8.23
CA ASN A 36 6.25 41.88 8.57
C ASN A 36 5.92 41.88 10.06
N GLN A 37 6.19 43.04 10.67
CA GLN A 37 5.26 43.67 11.60
C GLN A 37 3.99 44.11 10.84
N GLU A 38 2.85 44.10 11.54
CA GLU A 38 1.56 44.79 11.26
C GLU A 38 0.30 43.91 11.06
N LEU A 39 -0.78 44.39 11.68
CA LEU A 39 -2.05 43.75 12.06
C LEU A 39 -3.15 43.89 10.98
N ASN A 40 -4.19 43.03 10.98
CA ASN A 40 -5.55 43.32 11.53
C ASN A 40 -6.69 42.43 10.93
N ILE A 41 -7.76 42.29 11.71
CA ILE A 41 -8.92 41.40 11.66
C ILE A 41 -10.08 41.98 10.82
N ASP A 42 -10.86 41.16 10.08
CA ASP A 42 -12.34 41.10 10.18
C ASP A 42 -13.06 40.07 9.25
N LYS A 43 -14.29 39.73 9.67
CA LYS A 43 -15.21 38.60 9.37
C LYS A 43 -15.86 38.57 7.98
N ILE A 44 -16.49 37.43 7.61
CA ILE A 44 -17.92 37.30 7.17
C ILE A 44 -18.39 35.81 7.18
N GLN A 45 -19.65 35.61 7.60
CA GLN A 45 -20.40 34.35 7.83
C GLN A 45 -21.30 33.95 6.64
N PHE A 46 -21.76 32.68 6.59
CA PHE A 46 -22.94 32.25 5.82
C PHE A 46 -23.74 31.14 6.54
N THR A 47 -25.09 31.24 6.52
CA THR A 47 -26.09 30.30 7.06
C THR A 47 -26.88 29.57 5.92
N PRO A 48 -27.37 28.32 6.12
CA PRO A 48 -28.07 27.53 5.09
C PRO A 48 -29.62 27.45 5.28
N PRO A 49 -30.42 27.00 4.28
CA PRO A 49 -31.86 26.74 4.45
C PRO A 49 -32.22 25.25 4.64
N HIS A 50 -33.35 25.05 5.33
CA HIS A 50 -33.95 23.82 5.86
C HIS A 50 -34.54 22.84 4.82
N LEU A 51 -34.66 21.56 5.21
CA LEU A 51 -35.72 20.65 4.74
C LEU A 51 -36.08 19.61 5.83
N GLU A 52 -37.39 19.38 5.95
CA GLU A 52 -38.10 18.76 7.07
C GLU A 52 -38.01 17.23 7.14
N SER A 53 -38.17 16.73 8.36
CA SER A 53 -38.13 15.34 8.81
C SER A 53 -39.42 14.54 8.55
N THR A 54 -39.31 13.23 8.31
CA THR A 54 -40.38 12.27 8.61
C THR A 54 -39.85 11.14 9.49
N THR A 55 -40.49 10.95 10.63
CA THR A 55 -40.15 10.04 11.72
C THR A 55 -40.56 8.59 11.46
N LEU A 56 -39.73 7.64 11.90
CA LEU A 56 -40.20 6.33 12.38
C LEU A 56 -39.53 5.97 13.72
N PHE A 57 -40.34 5.31 14.53
CA PHE A 57 -40.36 5.28 15.98
C PHE A 57 -39.54 4.10 16.53
N THR A 58 -38.45 4.37 17.26
CA THR A 58 -37.93 3.49 18.32
C THR A 58 -37.25 4.36 19.38
N GLY A 59 -37.69 4.24 20.63
CA GLY A 59 -37.27 5.08 21.76
C GLY A 59 -35.86 4.80 22.29
N ILE A 60 -34.87 4.63 21.42
CA ILE A 60 -33.45 4.63 21.79
C ILE A 60 -32.84 5.88 21.18
N GLN A 61 -32.55 6.88 22.02
CA GLN A 61 -31.72 8.02 21.65
C GLN A 61 -30.27 7.56 21.50
N VAL A 62 -29.96 6.83 20.41
CA VAL A 62 -28.57 6.71 19.96
C VAL A 62 -28.23 8.08 19.41
N LYS A 63 -27.34 8.81 20.09
CA LYS A 63 -26.71 10.01 19.53
C LYS A 63 -26.13 9.58 18.19
N GLN A 64 -26.78 9.95 17.08
CA GLN A 64 -26.19 9.78 15.76
C GLN A 64 -24.88 10.57 15.81
N ARG A 65 -23.74 9.86 15.85
CA ARG A 65 -22.46 10.50 15.62
C ARG A 65 -22.59 11.09 14.23
N GLU A 66 -22.55 12.42 14.14
CA GLU A 66 -22.39 13.07 12.84
C GLU A 66 -21.27 12.33 12.11
N PRO A 67 -21.47 11.91 10.84
CA PRO A 67 -20.37 11.37 10.06
C PRO A 67 -19.31 12.45 10.02
N MET A 68 -18.28 12.26 10.82
CA MET A 68 -17.17 13.17 10.97
C MET A 68 -16.57 13.31 9.57
N GLN A 69 -16.60 14.52 9.02
CA GLN A 69 -16.17 14.75 7.64
C GLN A 69 -14.75 14.23 7.46
N GLU A 70 -14.63 13.19 6.64
CA GLU A 70 -13.36 12.57 6.29
C GLU A 70 -12.58 13.57 5.42
N ARG A 71 -11.31 13.82 5.77
CA ARG A 71 -10.44 14.75 5.03
C ARG A 71 -9.22 13.99 4.50
N ASP A 72 -8.95 14.17 3.21
CA ASP A 72 -7.69 13.75 2.61
C ASP A 72 -6.54 14.60 3.17
N LEU A 73 -5.47 13.95 3.65
CA LEU A 73 -4.27 14.66 4.09
C LEU A 73 -3.42 15.07 2.90
N SER A 74 -2.95 16.31 2.92
CA SER A 74 -1.86 16.71 2.04
C SER A 74 -0.54 16.03 2.43
N THR A 75 0.39 15.92 1.48
CA THR A 75 1.73 15.35 1.72
C THR A 75 2.48 16.14 2.80
N GLU A 76 2.34 17.46 2.80
CA GLU A 76 3.00 18.34 3.78
C GLU A 76 2.44 18.15 5.19
N GLU A 77 1.11 18.05 5.34
CA GLU A 77 0.49 17.72 6.63
C GLU A 77 0.96 16.36 7.15
N PHE A 78 1.05 15.35 6.28
CA PHE A 78 1.56 14.02 6.67
C PHE A 78 3.02 14.05 7.12
N LEU A 79 3.87 14.84 6.45
CA LEU A 79 5.27 15.00 6.82
C LEU A 79 5.46 15.79 8.13
N ASN A 80 4.58 16.72 8.43
CA ASN A 80 4.61 17.47 9.69
C ASN A 80 4.08 16.67 10.89
N LEU A 81 3.29 15.62 10.65
CA LEU A 81 2.75 14.77 11.72
C LEU A 81 3.74 13.74 12.28
N PHE A 82 4.73 13.33 11.49
CA PHE A 82 5.62 12.22 11.85
C PHE A 82 7.08 12.60 11.61
N GLU A 83 7.98 11.96 12.35
CA GLU A 83 9.41 12.11 12.05
C GLU A 83 9.68 11.61 10.63
N ARG A 84 10.59 12.27 9.91
CA ARG A 84 10.96 11.93 8.53
C ARG A 84 11.19 10.42 8.33
N LYS A 85 11.88 9.79 9.27
CA LYS A 85 12.17 8.34 9.24
C LYS A 85 10.90 7.49 9.31
N GLU A 86 9.93 7.91 10.13
CA GLU A 86 8.65 7.23 10.26
C GLU A 86 7.78 7.44 9.01
N SER A 87 7.68 8.67 8.50
CA SER A 87 6.92 8.97 7.27
C SER A 87 7.42 8.18 6.07
N LEU A 88 8.75 8.06 5.92
CA LEU A 88 9.34 7.27 4.83
C LEU A 88 9.03 5.78 4.96
N LYS A 89 9.07 5.22 6.18
CA LYS A 89 8.68 3.81 6.40
C LYS A 89 7.21 3.58 6.07
N MET A 90 6.34 4.47 6.51
CA MET A 90 4.90 4.39 6.24
C MET A 90 4.60 4.42 4.74
N ALA A 91 5.34 5.22 3.97
CA ALA A 91 5.15 5.29 2.52
C ALA A 91 5.83 4.13 1.75
N TYR A 92 7.09 3.81 2.06
CA TYR A 92 7.90 2.94 1.20
C TYR A 92 7.77 1.44 1.51
N ILE A 93 7.46 1.04 2.75
CA ILE A 93 7.32 -0.38 3.09
C ILE A 93 6.21 -1.05 2.24
N PRO A 94 4.99 -0.50 2.12
CA PRO A 94 3.96 -1.04 1.24
C PRO A 94 4.41 -1.18 -0.22
N HIS A 95 5.18 -0.21 -0.73
CA HIS A 95 5.70 -0.25 -2.10
C HIS A 95 6.68 -1.39 -2.32
N PHE A 96 7.65 -1.60 -1.41
CA PHE A 96 8.60 -2.71 -1.49
C PHE A 96 7.91 -4.07 -1.37
N ILE A 97 6.97 -4.21 -0.43
CA ILE A 97 6.20 -5.45 -0.29
C ILE A 97 5.35 -5.73 -1.53
N THR A 98 4.80 -4.69 -2.16
CA THR A 98 4.10 -4.83 -3.45
C THR A 98 5.03 -5.35 -4.55
N GLN A 99 6.34 -5.09 -4.50
CA GLN A 99 7.28 -5.68 -5.47
C GLN A 99 7.42 -7.19 -5.29
N CYS A 100 7.32 -7.71 -4.06
CA CYS A 100 7.23 -9.15 -3.83
C CYS A 100 5.94 -9.74 -4.44
N VAL A 101 4.81 -9.02 -4.37
CA VAL A 101 3.56 -9.41 -5.03
C VAL A 101 3.78 -9.54 -6.54
N VAL A 102 4.39 -8.53 -7.17
CA VAL A 102 4.68 -8.53 -8.62
C VAL A 102 5.62 -9.68 -8.99
N TYR A 103 6.67 -9.92 -8.20
CA TYR A 103 7.61 -11.03 -8.39
C TYR A 103 6.89 -12.40 -8.42
N TYR A 104 6.06 -12.70 -7.43
CA TYR A 104 5.34 -13.97 -7.38
C TYR A 104 4.23 -14.08 -8.42
N LEU A 105 3.60 -12.96 -8.78
CA LEU A 105 2.63 -12.91 -9.87
C LEU A 105 3.30 -13.33 -11.19
N ASP A 106 4.49 -12.81 -11.48
CA ASP A 106 5.25 -13.18 -12.68
C ASP A 106 5.62 -14.67 -12.68
N LEU A 107 6.02 -15.22 -11.54
CA LEU A 107 6.28 -16.66 -11.39
C LEU A 107 5.03 -17.51 -11.62
N LEU A 108 3.87 -17.10 -11.09
CA LEU A 108 2.60 -17.80 -11.29
C LEU A 108 2.24 -17.83 -12.79
N VAL A 109 2.31 -16.68 -13.45
CA VAL A 109 2.00 -16.55 -14.88
C VAL A 109 2.97 -17.38 -15.73
N ALA A 110 4.26 -17.32 -15.44
CA ALA A 110 5.28 -18.10 -16.13
C ALA A 110 5.04 -19.60 -15.96
N TYR A 111 4.83 -20.06 -14.72
CA TYR A 111 4.60 -21.47 -14.43
C TYR A 111 3.37 -22.02 -15.16
N ALA A 112 2.25 -21.29 -15.14
CA ALA A 112 1.03 -21.71 -15.84
C ALA A 112 1.22 -21.76 -17.36
N ARG A 113 1.98 -20.82 -17.94
CA ARG A 113 2.33 -20.83 -19.37
C ARG A 113 3.21 -22.03 -19.71
N ASP A 114 4.29 -22.23 -18.96
CA ASP A 114 5.33 -23.22 -19.26
C ASP A 114 4.79 -24.65 -19.12
N ASN A 115 3.83 -24.86 -18.21
CA ASN A 115 3.12 -26.13 -18.02
C ASN A 115 1.83 -26.24 -18.86
N ARG A 116 1.52 -25.27 -19.71
CA ARG A 116 0.34 -25.24 -20.60
C ARG A 116 -1.01 -25.41 -19.87
N LEU A 117 -1.15 -24.79 -18.71
CA LEU A 117 -2.33 -24.89 -17.86
C LEU A 117 -3.46 -23.98 -18.37
N SER A 118 -4.22 -24.49 -19.34
CA SER A 118 -5.28 -23.76 -20.03
C SER A 118 -6.42 -23.29 -19.10
N GLU A 119 -6.66 -24.02 -18.00
CA GLU A 119 -7.64 -23.71 -16.98
C GLU A 119 -7.36 -22.40 -16.22
N TYR A 120 -6.10 -21.93 -16.23
CA TYR A 120 -5.68 -20.66 -15.62
C TYR A 120 -5.46 -19.54 -16.63
N LYS A 121 -5.79 -19.75 -17.92
CA LYS A 121 -5.54 -18.78 -19.00
C LYS A 121 -6.23 -17.42 -18.74
N LYS A 122 -7.46 -17.44 -18.20
CA LYS A 122 -8.23 -16.21 -17.91
C LYS A 122 -7.61 -15.44 -16.74
N GLN A 123 -7.27 -16.15 -15.67
CA GLN A 123 -6.68 -15.61 -14.45
C GLN A 123 -5.30 -15.00 -14.75
N THR A 124 -4.43 -15.74 -15.42
CA THR A 124 -3.09 -15.28 -15.79
C THR A 124 -3.12 -14.09 -16.72
N ARG A 125 -4.04 -14.04 -17.70
CA ARG A 125 -4.25 -12.84 -18.53
C ARG A 125 -4.64 -11.63 -17.68
N ARG A 126 -5.61 -11.79 -16.77
CA ARG A 126 -6.04 -10.71 -15.90
C ARG A 126 -4.92 -10.22 -14.99
N LEU A 127 -4.11 -11.12 -14.42
CA LEU A 127 -2.94 -10.76 -13.61
C LEU A 127 -1.91 -9.95 -14.40
N LYS A 128 -1.64 -10.32 -15.66
CA LYS A 128 -0.74 -9.56 -16.54
C LYS A 128 -1.27 -8.16 -16.85
N GLU A 129 -2.57 -8.04 -17.10
CA GLU A 129 -3.23 -6.75 -17.33
C GLU A 129 -3.10 -5.85 -16.09
N ILE A 130 -3.41 -6.37 -14.89
CA ILE A 130 -3.30 -5.59 -13.64
C ILE A 130 -1.84 -5.20 -13.34
N ARG A 131 -0.88 -6.11 -13.54
CA ARG A 131 0.55 -5.81 -13.38
C ARG A 131 0.98 -4.68 -14.33
N LYS A 132 0.53 -4.71 -15.58
CA LYS A 132 0.82 -3.64 -16.54
C LYS A 132 0.19 -2.32 -16.09
N GLU A 133 -1.08 -2.32 -15.72
CA GLU A 133 -1.78 -1.15 -15.18
C GLU A 133 -1.05 -0.56 -13.95
N TYR A 134 -0.51 -1.40 -13.08
CA TYR A 134 0.30 -1.00 -11.93
C TYR A 134 1.58 -0.26 -12.37
N MET A 135 2.40 -0.89 -13.22
CA MET A 135 3.66 -0.30 -13.68
C MET A 135 3.45 0.97 -14.51
N ASP A 136 2.47 0.96 -15.42
CA ASP A 136 2.13 2.11 -16.27
C ASP A 136 1.67 3.32 -15.43
N SER A 137 1.03 3.09 -14.28
CA SER A 137 0.67 4.17 -13.34
C SER A 137 1.86 4.70 -12.57
N LEU A 138 2.73 3.83 -12.04
CA LEU A 138 3.92 4.28 -11.32
C LEU A 138 4.81 5.15 -12.20
N GLU A 139 4.99 4.77 -13.47
CA GLU A 139 5.76 5.55 -14.44
C GLU A 139 5.13 6.92 -14.71
N LYS A 140 3.79 7.02 -14.71
CA LYS A 140 3.08 8.29 -14.93
C LYS A 140 3.03 9.19 -13.70
N GLU A 141 3.06 8.60 -12.52
CA GLU A 141 2.95 9.30 -11.23
C GLU A 141 4.29 9.85 -10.75
N MET A 142 5.40 9.38 -11.32
CA MET A 142 6.76 9.75 -10.92
C MET A 142 7.52 10.47 -12.04
N PRO A 143 8.34 11.49 -11.72
CA PRO A 143 9.32 12.01 -12.68
C PRO A 143 10.26 10.89 -13.17
N PRO A 144 10.71 10.90 -14.45
CA PRO A 144 11.49 9.80 -15.01
C PRO A 144 12.73 9.41 -14.20
N LYS A 145 13.47 10.39 -13.66
CA LYS A 145 14.66 10.12 -12.82
C LYS A 145 14.30 9.41 -11.51
N VAL A 146 13.16 9.78 -10.92
CA VAL A 146 12.66 9.19 -9.67
C VAL A 146 12.17 7.76 -9.92
N PHE A 147 11.47 7.54 -11.03
CA PHE A 147 11.05 6.20 -11.44
C PHE A 147 12.23 5.27 -11.67
N GLN A 148 13.30 5.71 -12.36
CA GLN A 148 14.50 4.90 -12.55
C GLN A 148 15.20 4.56 -11.22
N LYS A 149 15.28 5.52 -10.29
CA LYS A 149 15.82 5.26 -8.95
C LYS A 149 14.98 4.24 -8.19
N PHE A 150 13.65 4.34 -8.27
CA PHE A 150 12.75 3.37 -7.69
C PHE A 150 12.97 1.96 -8.26
N LEU A 151 13.15 1.82 -9.58
CA LEU A 151 13.45 0.52 -10.20
C LEU A 151 14.75 -0.09 -9.69
N ALA A 152 15.82 0.72 -9.58
CA ALA A 152 17.09 0.26 -9.02
C ALA A 152 16.94 -0.19 -7.55
N GLN A 153 16.20 0.58 -6.75
CA GLN A 153 15.92 0.25 -5.36
C GLN A 153 15.06 -1.01 -5.21
N ARG A 154 14.06 -1.20 -6.08
CA ARG A 154 13.29 -2.44 -6.17
C ARG A 154 14.22 -3.63 -6.41
N ASP A 155 15.13 -3.51 -7.37
CA ASP A 155 15.99 -4.62 -7.77
C ASP A 155 16.94 -5.01 -6.63
N GLU A 156 17.57 -4.03 -5.99
CA GLU A 156 18.40 -4.23 -4.79
C GLU A 156 17.59 -4.88 -3.65
N TYR A 157 16.36 -4.41 -3.40
CA TYR A 157 15.47 -4.99 -2.41
C TYR A 157 15.15 -6.45 -2.72
N LEU A 158 14.74 -6.77 -3.95
CA LEU A 158 14.40 -8.14 -4.35
C LEU A 158 15.61 -9.08 -4.29
N GLU A 159 16.79 -8.60 -4.68
CA GLU A 159 18.05 -9.32 -4.53
C GLU A 159 18.34 -9.63 -3.05
N SER A 160 18.19 -8.62 -2.18
CA SER A 160 18.36 -8.81 -0.72
C SER A 160 17.37 -9.83 -0.13
N CYS A 161 16.22 -10.01 -0.77
CA CYS A 161 15.17 -10.94 -0.36
C CYS A 161 15.33 -12.36 -0.95
N GLY A 162 16.21 -12.57 -1.95
CA GLY A 162 16.25 -13.77 -2.79
C GLY A 162 16.12 -15.10 -2.03
N GLY A 163 17.03 -15.38 -1.10
CA GLY A 163 16.98 -16.61 -0.30
C GLY A 163 15.72 -16.75 0.57
N ASN A 164 15.18 -15.64 1.06
CA ASN A 164 13.94 -15.64 1.83
C ASN A 164 12.71 -15.88 0.95
N LEU A 165 12.73 -15.42 -0.31
CA LEU A 165 11.65 -15.68 -1.27
C LEU A 165 11.62 -17.18 -1.57
N THR A 166 12.77 -17.78 -1.86
CA THR A 166 12.86 -19.24 -2.05
C THR A 166 12.37 -20.01 -0.82
N LEU A 167 12.76 -19.60 0.40
CA LEU A 167 12.29 -20.24 1.62
C LEU A 167 10.77 -20.14 1.77
N MET A 168 10.20 -18.96 1.49
CA MET A 168 8.76 -18.74 1.55
C MET A 168 8.00 -19.69 0.62
N PHE A 169 8.49 -19.92 -0.60
CA PHE A 169 7.91 -20.91 -1.51
C PHE A 169 7.86 -22.32 -0.89
N PHE A 170 8.96 -22.79 -0.30
CA PHE A 170 8.98 -24.10 0.35
C PHE A 170 8.11 -24.16 1.60
N THR A 171 8.05 -23.09 2.39
CA THR A 171 7.17 -23.02 3.57
C THR A 171 5.71 -23.19 3.17
N PHE A 172 5.25 -22.47 2.15
CA PHE A 172 3.87 -22.57 1.67
C PHE A 172 3.60 -23.90 0.96
N GLY A 173 4.54 -24.43 0.19
CA GLY A 173 4.41 -25.74 -0.44
C GLY A 173 4.30 -26.88 0.59
N ASN A 174 5.14 -26.88 1.61
CA ASN A 174 5.06 -27.85 2.71
C ASN A 174 3.71 -27.79 3.45
N GLN A 175 3.10 -26.60 3.56
CA GLN A 175 1.76 -26.47 4.11
C GLN A 175 0.72 -27.11 3.18
N ILE A 176 0.77 -26.85 1.87
CA ILE A 176 -0.15 -27.49 0.92
C ILE A 176 -0.01 -29.01 0.98
N LEU A 177 1.22 -29.52 0.95
CA LEU A 177 1.52 -30.95 1.07
C LEU A 177 0.97 -31.55 2.37
N LYS A 178 1.09 -30.85 3.49
CA LYS A 178 0.60 -31.31 4.80
C LYS A 178 -0.92 -31.41 4.85
N TYR A 179 -1.64 -30.42 4.31
CA TYR A 179 -3.11 -30.37 4.38
C TYR A 179 -3.79 -31.22 3.29
N HIS A 180 -3.19 -31.30 2.10
CA HIS A 180 -3.84 -31.85 0.90
C HIS A 180 -3.10 -33.02 0.25
N GLY A 181 -1.92 -33.39 0.76
CA GLY A 181 -1.06 -34.37 0.12
C GLY A 181 -0.45 -33.84 -1.19
N ARG A 182 -0.03 -34.74 -2.06
CA ARG A 182 0.61 -34.36 -3.34
C ARG A 182 -0.43 -33.79 -4.30
N VAL A 183 -0.29 -32.50 -4.61
CA VAL A 183 -1.16 -31.79 -5.55
C VAL A 183 -0.44 -31.62 -6.89
N LYS A 184 -1.13 -31.94 -7.99
CA LYS A 184 -0.60 -31.68 -9.34
C LYS A 184 -0.52 -30.17 -9.55
N HIS A 185 0.62 -29.69 -10.07
CA HIS A 185 0.86 -28.26 -10.29
C HIS A 185 0.74 -27.39 -9.02
N GLU A 186 1.17 -27.95 -7.88
CA GLU A 186 1.17 -27.30 -6.56
C GLU A 186 1.70 -25.86 -6.58
N SER A 187 2.72 -25.58 -7.40
CA SER A 187 3.34 -24.27 -7.50
C SER A 187 2.35 -23.14 -7.77
N VAL A 188 1.30 -23.37 -8.58
CA VAL A 188 0.28 -22.35 -8.87
C VAL A 188 -0.47 -21.94 -7.60
N PHE A 189 -0.84 -22.91 -6.77
CA PHE A 189 -1.52 -22.68 -5.50
C PHE A 189 -0.59 -22.07 -4.46
N CYS A 190 0.68 -22.50 -4.44
CA CYS A 190 1.71 -21.92 -3.59
C CYS A 190 1.90 -20.43 -3.88
N TYR A 191 2.12 -20.06 -5.14
CA TYR A 191 2.26 -18.64 -5.54
C TYR A 191 1.00 -17.83 -5.21
N ALA A 192 -0.19 -18.36 -5.47
CA ALA A 192 -1.44 -17.65 -5.15
C ALA A 192 -1.57 -17.37 -3.65
N ASN A 193 -1.23 -18.34 -2.79
CA ASN A 193 -1.26 -18.14 -1.34
C ASN A 193 -0.22 -17.11 -0.87
N ILE A 194 0.98 -17.15 -1.43
CA ILE A 194 2.05 -16.19 -1.11
C ILE A 194 1.65 -14.76 -1.50
N ILE A 195 1.09 -14.58 -2.69
CA ILE A 195 0.59 -13.28 -3.17
C ILE A 195 -0.45 -12.72 -2.20
N ILE A 196 -1.42 -13.54 -1.79
CA ILE A 196 -2.45 -13.13 -0.83
C ILE A 196 -1.81 -12.73 0.49
N ALA A 197 -0.84 -13.49 1.01
CA ALA A 197 -0.18 -13.18 2.28
C ALA A 197 0.55 -11.82 2.27
N PHE A 198 1.19 -11.45 1.15
CA PHE A 198 1.78 -10.12 1.01
C PHE A 198 0.74 -9.02 0.91
N ILE A 199 -0.37 -9.24 0.19
CA ILE A 199 -1.44 -8.24 0.07
C ILE A 199 -2.13 -8.04 1.42
N ASP A 200 -2.40 -9.12 2.16
CA ASP A 200 -2.95 -9.05 3.52
C ASP A 200 -2.06 -8.21 4.43
N TYR A 201 -0.73 -8.41 4.35
CA TYR A 201 0.22 -7.60 5.11
C TYR A 201 0.15 -6.11 4.74
N VAL A 202 0.10 -5.77 3.45
CA VAL A 202 -0.01 -4.37 3.01
C VAL A 202 -1.31 -3.75 3.52
N GLU A 203 -2.44 -4.45 3.38
CA GLU A 203 -3.73 -3.97 3.89
C GLU A 203 -3.71 -3.77 5.43
N ASP A 204 -3.08 -4.69 6.17
CA ASP A 204 -2.92 -4.58 7.63
C ASP A 204 -2.01 -3.42 8.02
N PHE A 205 -0.93 -3.22 7.27
CA PHE A 205 0.00 -2.11 7.47
C PHE A 205 -0.71 -0.77 7.22
N ASP A 206 -1.43 -0.63 6.11
CA ASP A 206 -2.22 0.57 5.77
C ASP A 206 -3.26 0.88 6.86
N ARG A 207 -3.95 -0.15 7.37
CA ARG A 207 -4.89 -0.02 8.50
C ARG A 207 -4.21 0.53 9.74
N GLN A 208 -3.01 0.03 10.08
CA GLN A 208 -2.25 0.49 11.24
C GLN A 208 -1.76 1.93 11.07
N VAL A 209 -1.28 2.30 9.88
CA VAL A 209 -0.87 3.67 9.56
C VAL A 209 -2.05 4.64 9.65
N ASN A 210 -3.19 4.29 9.04
CA ASN A 210 -4.42 5.08 9.14
C ASN A 210 -4.87 5.31 10.59
N LYS A 211 -4.80 4.26 11.42
CA LYS A 211 -5.11 4.37 12.85
C LYS A 211 -4.19 5.36 13.55
N ARG A 212 -2.88 5.32 13.31
CA ARG A 212 -1.91 6.26 13.89
C ARG A 212 -2.12 7.69 13.43
N ILE A 213 -2.40 7.89 12.14
CA ILE A 213 -2.73 9.21 11.58
C ILE A 213 -3.97 9.76 12.30
N ALA A 214 -5.01 8.94 12.43
CA ALA A 214 -6.26 9.32 13.07
C ALA A 214 -6.07 9.70 14.55
N GLU A 215 -5.22 8.94 15.27
CA GLU A 215 -4.85 9.23 16.66
C GLU A 215 -4.13 10.59 16.79
N LYS A 216 -3.22 10.94 15.87
CA LYS A 216 -2.50 12.22 15.92
C LYS A 216 -3.36 13.42 15.51
N LEU A 217 -4.28 13.24 14.56
CA LEU A 217 -5.15 14.31 14.08
C LEU A 217 -6.41 14.51 14.92
N GLY A 218 -6.74 13.56 15.79
CA GLY A 218 -8.01 13.55 16.53
C GLY A 218 -9.23 13.32 15.64
N MET A 219 -9.05 12.82 14.41
CA MET A 219 -10.13 12.55 13.46
C MET A 219 -9.90 11.28 12.63
N PRO A 220 -10.96 10.55 12.24
CA PRO A 220 -10.79 9.35 11.43
C PRO A 220 -10.17 9.71 10.07
N CYS A 221 -9.12 8.99 9.71
CA CYS A 221 -8.44 9.09 8.41
C CYS A 221 -8.46 7.72 7.75
N ARG A 222 -8.75 7.68 6.44
CA ARG A 222 -8.82 6.41 5.69
C ARG A 222 -8.16 6.52 4.33
N ASN A 223 -6.88 6.16 4.27
CA ASN A 223 -6.23 5.81 3.02
C ASN A 223 -6.92 4.58 2.42
N HIS A 224 -7.57 4.75 1.26
CA HIS A 224 -8.07 3.65 0.44
C HIS A 224 -6.86 3.02 -0.26
N GLY A 225 -6.46 1.82 0.17
CA GLY A 225 -5.33 1.10 -0.41
C GLY A 225 -5.48 0.87 -1.92
N ASP A 226 -4.43 0.36 -2.56
CA ASP A 226 -4.40 0.21 -4.02
C ASP A 226 -5.42 -0.83 -4.52
N ALA A 227 -6.43 -0.37 -5.27
CA ALA A 227 -7.49 -1.20 -5.85
C ALA A 227 -6.95 -2.34 -6.74
N ARG A 228 -5.74 -2.19 -7.30
CA ARG A 228 -5.07 -3.24 -8.10
C ARG A 228 -4.67 -4.41 -7.22
N LEU A 229 -4.23 -4.17 -5.98
CA LEU A 229 -3.94 -5.24 -5.03
C LEU A 229 -5.21 -6.01 -4.68
N THR A 230 -6.32 -5.33 -4.45
CA THR A 230 -7.63 -5.99 -4.25
C THR A 230 -8.02 -6.86 -5.45
N ALA A 231 -7.80 -6.36 -6.67
CA ALA A 231 -8.07 -7.13 -7.89
C ALA A 231 -7.16 -8.36 -8.04
N ILE A 232 -5.86 -8.24 -7.76
CA ILE A 232 -4.91 -9.36 -7.74
C ILE A 232 -5.35 -10.39 -6.70
N LYS A 233 -5.64 -9.95 -5.47
CA LYS A 233 -6.10 -10.81 -4.38
C LYS A 233 -7.37 -11.58 -4.75
N SER A 234 -8.35 -10.93 -5.37
CA SER A 234 -9.56 -11.60 -5.86
C SER A 234 -9.26 -12.73 -6.87
N VAL A 235 -8.36 -12.48 -7.82
CA VAL A 235 -7.93 -13.50 -8.79
C VAL A 235 -7.20 -14.65 -8.10
N CYS A 236 -6.27 -14.35 -7.19
CA CYS A 236 -5.52 -15.34 -6.43
C CYS A 236 -6.41 -16.15 -5.47
N MET A 237 -7.45 -15.55 -4.89
CA MET A 237 -8.44 -16.27 -4.07
C MET A 237 -9.18 -17.31 -4.90
N GLY A 238 -9.56 -16.98 -6.14
CA GLY A 238 -10.18 -17.95 -7.05
C GLY A 238 -9.28 -19.15 -7.39
N ILE A 239 -7.95 -18.98 -7.33
CA ILE A 239 -6.97 -20.07 -7.50
C ILE A 239 -6.79 -20.83 -6.19
N LYS A 240 -6.49 -20.12 -5.09
CA LYS A 240 -6.25 -20.67 -3.75
C LYS A 240 -7.40 -21.55 -3.27
N ASN A 241 -8.65 -21.16 -3.53
CA ASN A 241 -9.83 -21.86 -3.00
C ASN A 241 -9.96 -23.32 -3.47
N GLN A 242 -9.19 -23.75 -4.48
CA GLN A 242 -9.11 -25.16 -4.85
C GLN A 242 -8.36 -26.01 -3.80
N TYR A 243 -7.33 -25.43 -3.17
CA TYR A 243 -6.51 -26.06 -2.12
C TYR A 243 -6.22 -25.05 -1.01
N PRO A 244 -7.21 -24.76 -0.16
CA PRO A 244 -7.08 -23.73 0.87
C PRO A 244 -6.10 -24.20 1.96
N ILE A 245 -5.17 -23.33 2.33
CA ILE A 245 -4.34 -23.52 3.53
C ILE A 245 -4.67 -22.44 4.56
N GLU A 246 -4.55 -22.80 5.82
CA GLU A 246 -4.74 -21.86 6.93
C GLU A 246 -3.47 -21.02 7.16
N PRO A 247 -3.62 -19.71 7.44
CA PRO A 247 -2.50 -18.90 7.89
C PRO A 247 -1.90 -19.45 9.18
N ASN A 248 -0.58 -19.52 9.25
CA ASN A 248 0.15 -19.93 10.45
C ASN A 248 1.36 -19.01 10.71
N ASP A 249 1.97 -19.15 11.88
CA ASP A 249 3.03 -18.25 12.31
C ASP A 249 4.28 -18.30 11.43
N GLN A 250 4.60 -19.45 10.82
CA GLN A 250 5.72 -19.56 9.89
C GLN A 250 5.48 -18.76 8.60
N THR A 251 4.28 -18.85 8.04
CA THR A 251 3.89 -18.09 6.84
C THR A 251 3.86 -16.59 7.12
N LYS A 252 3.39 -16.17 8.29
CA LYS A 252 3.42 -14.76 8.73
C LYS A 252 4.85 -14.27 8.93
N LEU A 253 5.71 -15.08 9.55
CA LEU A 253 7.12 -14.76 9.77
C LEU A 253 7.85 -14.51 8.44
N CYS A 254 7.56 -15.31 7.40
CA CYS A 254 8.16 -15.11 6.07
C CYS A 254 7.88 -13.70 5.53
N VAL A 255 6.64 -13.22 5.67
CA VAL A 255 6.27 -11.86 5.22
C VAL A 255 6.95 -10.80 6.08
N SER A 256 6.96 -10.98 7.41
CA SER A 256 7.62 -10.04 8.34
C SER A 256 9.11 -9.89 8.06
N VAL A 257 9.80 -10.96 7.65
CA VAL A 257 11.23 -10.88 7.25
C VAL A 257 11.42 -9.96 6.04
N MET A 258 10.51 -10.00 5.06
CA MET A 258 10.57 -9.10 3.89
C MET A 258 10.34 -7.65 4.30
N ALA A 259 9.35 -7.40 5.17
CA ALA A 259 9.09 -6.06 5.68
C ALA A 259 10.26 -5.49 6.49
N ASN A 260 10.94 -6.33 7.27
CA ASN A 260 12.14 -5.94 7.99
C ASN A 260 13.29 -5.59 7.05
N LYS A 261 13.45 -6.30 5.93
CA LYS A 261 14.42 -5.95 4.89
C LYS A 261 14.09 -4.62 4.23
N ALA A 262 12.81 -4.37 3.91
CA ALA A 262 12.36 -3.08 3.38
C ALA A 262 12.67 -1.93 4.37
N SER A 263 12.37 -2.14 5.66
CA SER A 263 12.68 -1.18 6.73
C SER A 263 14.19 -0.93 6.86
N ALA A 264 15.03 -1.98 6.78
CA ALA A 264 16.48 -1.85 6.82
C ALA A 264 17.02 -1.04 5.64
N MET A 265 16.52 -1.32 4.44
CA MET A 265 16.88 -0.60 3.23
C MET A 265 16.50 0.89 3.32
N ILE A 266 15.29 1.21 3.78
CA ILE A 266 14.85 2.59 4.01
C ILE A 266 15.75 3.30 5.02
N ASN A 267 16.18 2.61 6.09
CA ASN A 267 17.10 3.22 7.05
C ASN A 267 18.48 3.52 6.45
N ALA A 268 18.94 2.76 5.45
CA ALA A 268 20.21 3.01 4.76
C ALA A 268 20.13 4.15 3.73
N MET A 269 18.92 4.57 3.35
CA MET A 269 18.68 5.71 2.46
C MET A 269 18.65 7.07 3.17
N LEU A 270 18.62 7.04 4.51
CA LEU A 270 18.51 8.19 5.41
C LEU A 270 19.87 8.58 5.96
#